data_AF-A0A7C2SQW5-F1
#
_entry.id   AF-A0A7C2SQW5-F1
#
_cell.length_a   1.000
_cell.length_b   1.000
_cell.length_c   1.000
_cell.angle_alpha   90.00
_cell.angle_beta   90.00
_cell.angle_gamma   90.00
#
_symmetry.space_group_name_H-M   'P 1'
#
loop_
_entity.id
_entity.type
_entity.pdbx_description
1 polymer ?
#
loop_
_entity_poly.entity_id
_entity_poly.type
_entity_poly.pdbx_seq_one_letter_code
_entity_poly.pdbx_strand_id
1 'polypeptide(L)'
;MRFQRGVIWAMLLAAPLAAKEYSHQKYFEHYEGTKTCLSCHEKEAKSFFHSQHYQWRGQTPNLVNAHGQRLGKINTINDFCTNPRASWIGVVKNSRGEAISKGCSKCHAGLGLMPSEQETPEQLANIDCLICHAQGYQRDLYPDGQGGWVWKPILWKNQEGLDAVAKRIGMPTRNTCLRCHAGSGGGPNFKRGDLEYALADTTRDFDVHMGTDGANLQCIDCHKGEDHRVRGRGSDLSGTDFPAKPLSCDDGTCHDSRPHPAEVLNLHAQRVACPTCHIPTFAKADATDMVRDWSKPAYNQEADKWSATIEFAKDVKPVYAWFNGTTWAQLPGEPVKLQPDGTVGMML
;
A
#
# COMPACT_ATOMS: atom_id res chain seq x y z
N MET A 1 -14.68 51.79 54.09
CA MET A 1 -13.65 50.73 54.15
C MET A 1 -13.23 50.36 52.73
N ARG A 2 -12.02 50.75 52.32
CA ARG A 2 -11.42 50.42 51.00
C ARG A 2 -10.88 48.99 51.05
N PHE A 3 -11.39 48.08 50.22
CA PHE A 3 -10.73 46.81 49.94
C PHE A 3 -9.95 46.94 48.63
N GLN A 4 -8.63 47.06 48.73
CA GLN A 4 -7.70 46.90 47.61
C GLN A 4 -7.59 45.41 47.30
N ARG A 5 -8.06 44.97 46.13
CA ARG A 5 -7.73 43.65 45.57
C ARG A 5 -6.41 43.77 44.82
N GLY A 6 -5.34 43.24 45.40
CA GLY A 6 -4.07 43.07 44.72
C GLY A 6 -4.19 41.99 43.64
N VAL A 7 -3.92 42.34 42.39
CA VAL A 7 -3.81 41.39 41.29
C VAL A 7 -2.38 40.85 41.31
N ILE A 8 -2.22 39.58 41.71
CA ILE A 8 -0.95 38.87 41.58
C ILE A 8 -0.80 38.46 40.12
N TRP A 9 0.12 39.10 39.40
CA TRP A 9 0.57 38.65 38.09
C TRP A 9 1.45 37.42 38.28
N ALA A 10 0.89 36.23 38.08
CA ALA A 10 1.68 35.01 37.93
C ALA A 10 2.35 35.04 36.54
N MET A 11 3.65 35.34 36.49
CA MET A 11 4.46 35.12 35.30
C MET A 11 4.55 33.62 35.05
N LEU A 12 3.74 33.11 34.12
CA LEU A 12 3.91 31.80 33.52
C LEU A 12 5.21 31.82 32.68
N LEU A 13 6.29 31.32 33.26
CA LEU A 13 7.50 30.97 32.53
C LEU A 13 7.14 29.88 31.53
N ALA A 14 7.11 30.22 30.25
CA ALA A 14 7.02 29.24 29.17
C ALA A 14 8.29 28.38 29.21
N ALA A 15 8.16 27.14 29.67
CA ALA A 15 9.22 26.15 29.51
C ALA A 15 9.49 25.98 28.00
N PRO A 16 10.76 26.04 27.55
CA PRO A 16 11.07 25.80 26.15
C PRO A 16 10.62 24.38 25.82
N LEU A 17 9.73 24.23 24.82
CA LEU A 17 9.46 22.92 24.23
C LEU A 17 10.81 22.38 23.75
N ALA A 18 11.30 21.32 24.40
CA ALA A 18 12.48 20.60 23.93
C ALA A 18 12.25 20.26 22.45
N ALA A 19 13.16 20.71 21.58
CA ALA A 19 13.08 20.39 20.16
C ALA A 19 13.04 18.87 20.03
N LYS A 20 12.02 18.36 19.34
CA LYS A 20 11.85 16.92 19.13
C LYS A 20 13.07 16.40 18.36
N GLU A 21 13.92 15.62 19.02
CA GLU A 21 15.06 15.00 18.36
C GLU A 21 14.57 13.91 17.41
N TYR A 22 15.05 13.95 16.17
CA TYR A 22 14.75 12.94 15.16
C TYR A 22 15.90 11.98 14.98
N SER A 23 15.57 10.72 14.71
CA SER A 23 16.52 9.61 14.65
C SER A 23 17.71 9.86 13.74
N HIS A 24 17.52 10.61 12.64
CA HIS A 24 18.56 10.80 11.62
C HIS A 24 19.21 12.19 11.60
N GLN A 25 18.87 13.08 12.53
CA GLN A 25 19.27 14.49 12.47
C GLN A 25 20.79 14.74 12.50
N LYS A 26 21.56 13.79 13.03
CA LYS A 26 23.02 13.89 13.24
C LYS A 26 23.88 13.19 12.19
N TYR A 27 23.30 12.42 11.27
CA TYR A 27 24.07 11.55 10.36
C TYR A 27 24.39 12.19 9.01
N PHE A 28 23.62 13.19 8.60
CA PHE A 28 23.89 13.97 7.38
C PHE A 28 23.36 15.39 7.56
N GLU A 29 24.05 16.36 6.95
CA GLU A 29 23.60 17.74 6.93
C GLU A 29 22.48 17.92 5.91
N HIS A 30 22.72 17.48 4.67
CA HIS A 30 21.79 17.58 3.55
C HIS A 30 21.41 16.22 2.97
N TYR A 31 20.12 16.07 2.65
CA TYR A 31 19.60 14.95 1.89
C TYR A 31 19.74 15.22 0.40
N GLU A 32 20.53 14.39 -0.28
CA GLU A 32 20.82 14.50 -1.71
C GLU A 32 20.22 13.32 -2.49
N GLY A 33 19.04 12.89 -2.07
CA GLY A 33 18.38 11.70 -2.60
C GLY A 33 18.87 10.41 -1.94
N THR A 34 18.48 9.28 -2.53
CA THR A 34 18.66 7.94 -1.93
C THR A 34 20.13 7.62 -1.66
N LYS A 35 21.08 8.19 -2.41
CA LYS A 35 22.52 8.03 -2.15
C LYS A 35 22.93 8.42 -0.73
N THR A 36 22.24 9.36 -0.09
CA THR A 36 22.47 9.73 1.32
C THR A 36 22.15 8.55 2.25
N CYS A 37 21.12 7.77 1.94
CA CYS A 37 20.79 6.56 2.70
C CYS A 37 21.79 5.43 2.40
N LEU A 38 22.16 5.27 1.12
CA LEU A 38 23.03 4.18 0.67
C LEU A 38 24.42 4.19 1.30
N SER A 39 24.93 5.35 1.76
CA SER A 39 26.22 5.42 2.44
C SER A 39 26.29 4.59 3.73
N CYS A 40 25.15 4.28 4.35
CA CYS A 40 25.07 3.47 5.56
C CYS A 40 24.13 2.26 5.43
N HIS A 41 23.15 2.31 4.53
CA HIS A 41 22.08 1.31 4.38
C HIS A 41 22.10 0.61 3.02
N GLU A 42 23.27 0.43 2.41
CA GLU A 42 23.38 -0.27 1.13
C GLU A 42 22.88 -1.71 1.22
N LYS A 43 23.16 -2.41 2.34
CA LYS A 43 22.72 -3.79 2.54
C LYS A 43 21.20 -3.89 2.56
N GLU A 44 20.53 -3.02 3.31
CA GLU A 44 19.08 -2.93 3.38
C GLU A 44 18.48 -2.57 2.03
N ALA A 45 19.09 -1.64 1.29
CA ALA A 45 18.65 -1.26 -0.05
C ALA A 45 18.75 -2.43 -1.05
N LYS A 46 19.83 -3.22 -1.01
CA LYS A 46 19.96 -4.44 -1.84
C LYS A 46 18.90 -5.47 -1.46
N SER A 47 18.69 -5.70 -0.17
CA SER A 47 17.62 -6.58 0.32
C SER A 47 16.24 -6.13 -0.18
N PHE A 48 15.93 -4.82 -0.09
CA PHE A 48 14.69 -4.24 -0.58
C PHE A 48 14.56 -4.28 -2.10
N PHE A 49 15.65 -4.09 -2.85
CA PHE A 49 15.66 -4.18 -4.31
C PHE A 49 15.13 -5.53 -4.79
N HIS A 50 15.37 -6.62 -4.04
CA HIS A 50 14.89 -7.95 -4.39
C HIS A 50 13.46 -8.26 -3.89
N SER A 51 12.84 -7.35 -3.13
CA SER A 51 11.48 -7.46 -2.58
C SER A 51 10.38 -7.32 -3.63
N GLN A 52 9.17 -7.77 -3.31
CA GLN A 52 7.99 -7.50 -4.15
C GLN A 52 7.63 -6.03 -4.22
N HIS A 53 7.89 -5.24 -3.18
CA HIS A 53 7.58 -3.81 -3.16
C HIS A 53 8.39 -3.02 -4.18
N TYR A 54 9.65 -3.42 -4.39
CA TYR A 54 10.49 -2.84 -5.43
C TYR A 54 10.30 -3.54 -6.79
N GLN A 55 10.35 -4.87 -6.86
CA GLN A 55 10.29 -5.57 -8.15
C GLN A 55 8.88 -5.62 -8.77
N TRP A 56 7.83 -5.45 -7.95
CA TRP A 56 6.44 -5.72 -8.32
C TRP A 56 6.20 -7.13 -8.88
N ARG A 57 7.03 -8.08 -8.48
CA ARG A 57 6.94 -9.52 -8.74
C ARG A 57 7.68 -10.28 -7.65
N GLY A 58 7.21 -11.50 -7.36
CA GLY A 58 7.78 -12.35 -6.31
C GLY A 58 7.76 -13.81 -6.70
N GLN A 59 8.06 -14.68 -5.74
CA GLN A 59 7.93 -16.13 -5.92
C GLN A 59 6.45 -16.51 -5.94
N THR A 60 6.07 -17.51 -6.74
CA THR A 60 4.66 -17.87 -6.97
C THR A 60 4.36 -19.33 -6.62
N PRO A 61 4.74 -19.83 -5.42
CA PRO A 61 4.58 -21.25 -5.09
C PRO A 61 3.11 -21.69 -5.02
N ASN A 62 2.19 -20.75 -4.86
CA ASN A 62 0.75 -21.00 -4.75
C ASN A 62 -0.04 -20.67 -6.02
N LEU A 63 0.63 -20.36 -7.13
CA LEU A 63 -0.03 -20.15 -8.42
C LEU A 63 0.21 -21.36 -9.33
N VAL A 64 -0.84 -22.15 -9.58
CA VAL A 64 -0.71 -23.49 -10.17
C VAL A 64 -0.19 -23.48 -11.60
N ASN A 65 -0.38 -22.38 -12.33
CA ASN A 65 0.05 -22.21 -13.71
C ASN A 65 1.20 -21.19 -13.87
N ALA A 66 1.96 -20.92 -12.80
CA ALA A 66 3.11 -20.01 -12.90
C ALA A 66 4.30 -20.60 -13.66
N HIS A 67 4.40 -21.93 -13.77
CA HIS A 67 5.54 -22.62 -14.40
C HIS A 67 6.91 -22.17 -13.86
N GLY A 68 6.99 -21.88 -12.55
CA GLY A 68 8.21 -21.40 -11.88
C GLY A 68 8.55 -19.92 -12.12
N GLN A 69 7.75 -19.19 -12.89
CA GLN A 69 8.00 -17.77 -13.17
C GLN A 69 7.75 -16.89 -11.95
N ARG A 70 8.55 -15.84 -11.79
CA ARG A 70 8.27 -14.78 -10.82
C ARG A 70 7.20 -13.84 -11.38
N LEU A 71 6.03 -13.82 -10.74
CA LEU A 71 4.88 -13.02 -11.18
C LEU A 71 4.46 -12.00 -10.13
N GLY A 72 3.78 -10.96 -10.59
CA GLY A 72 3.15 -9.92 -9.78
C GLY A 72 2.68 -8.76 -10.64
N LYS A 73 2.37 -7.64 -9.99
CA LYS A 73 1.77 -6.46 -10.62
C LYS A 73 2.43 -6.02 -11.94
N ILE A 74 3.76 -6.14 -12.08
CA ILE A 74 4.47 -5.68 -13.29
C ILE A 74 4.21 -6.56 -14.52
N ASN A 75 3.91 -7.85 -14.34
CA ASN A 75 3.80 -8.84 -15.42
C ASN A 75 2.50 -9.68 -15.34
N THR A 76 1.50 -9.22 -14.61
CA THR A 76 0.14 -9.78 -14.60
C THR A 76 -0.88 -8.75 -15.07
N ILE A 77 -2.12 -9.17 -15.30
CA ILE A 77 -3.24 -8.33 -15.74
C ILE A 77 -4.38 -8.45 -14.73
N ASN A 78 -5.14 -7.38 -14.57
CA ASN A 78 -6.44 -7.37 -13.92
C ASN A 78 -7.47 -6.68 -14.83
N ASP A 79 -8.73 -6.74 -14.45
CA ASP A 79 -9.87 -6.07 -15.08
C ASP A 79 -10.03 -4.59 -14.68
N PHE A 80 -9.19 -4.09 -13.74
CA PHE A 80 -9.13 -2.66 -13.39
C PHE A 80 -8.37 -1.86 -14.45
N CYS A 81 -7.08 -1.64 -14.24
CA CYS A 81 -6.23 -0.83 -15.12
C CYS A 81 -5.35 -1.70 -16.02
N THR A 82 -5.66 -2.99 -16.15
CA THR A 82 -4.90 -3.97 -16.91
C THR A 82 -3.48 -4.21 -16.36
N ASN A 83 -2.44 -3.73 -17.05
CA ASN A 83 -1.03 -3.92 -16.70
C ASN A 83 -0.31 -2.56 -16.58
N PRO A 84 0.55 -2.38 -15.57
CA PRO A 84 1.19 -1.09 -15.32
C PRO A 84 2.31 -0.71 -16.30
N ARG A 85 2.87 -1.63 -17.10
CA ARG A 85 4.04 -1.33 -17.94
C ARG A 85 3.73 -0.27 -18.98
N ALA A 86 2.59 -0.37 -19.64
CA ALA A 86 2.17 0.57 -20.70
C ALA A 86 1.89 1.98 -20.15
N SER A 87 1.55 2.10 -18.87
CA SER A 87 1.23 3.37 -18.21
C SER A 87 2.10 3.57 -16.97
N TRP A 88 3.37 3.17 -17.05
CA TRP A 88 4.27 3.15 -15.89
C TRP A 88 4.40 4.53 -15.24
N ILE A 89 4.76 5.54 -16.03
CA ILE A 89 5.00 6.90 -15.55
C ILE A 89 4.67 7.89 -16.66
N GLY A 90 4.08 9.02 -16.28
CA GLY A 90 3.74 10.09 -17.22
C GLY A 90 2.46 10.81 -16.84
N VAL A 91 2.30 12.04 -17.32
CA VAL A 91 1.13 12.87 -17.04
C VAL A 91 0.14 12.80 -18.20
N VAL A 92 -1.07 12.34 -17.92
CA VAL A 92 -2.22 12.51 -18.81
C VAL A 92 -2.99 13.73 -18.35
N LYS A 93 -3.30 14.65 -19.28
CA LYS A 93 -4.06 15.87 -19.01
C LYS A 93 -5.43 15.82 -19.67
N ASN A 94 -6.42 16.41 -19.03
CA ASN A 94 -7.71 16.68 -19.67
C ASN A 94 -7.66 17.93 -20.55
N SER A 95 -8.79 18.33 -21.15
CA SER A 95 -8.85 19.48 -22.06
C SER A 95 -8.56 20.81 -21.36
N ARG A 96 -8.73 20.87 -20.03
CA ARG A 96 -8.39 22.02 -19.17
C ARG A 96 -6.92 22.07 -18.77
N GLY A 97 -6.11 21.08 -19.15
CA GLY A 97 -4.70 20.99 -18.79
C GLY A 97 -4.42 20.44 -17.39
N GLU A 98 -5.45 19.94 -16.69
CA GLU A 98 -5.34 19.34 -15.37
C GLU A 98 -4.83 17.90 -15.49
N ALA A 99 -3.92 17.51 -14.60
CA ALA A 99 -3.41 16.14 -14.57
C ALA A 99 -4.47 15.16 -14.04
N ILE A 100 -4.95 14.26 -14.89
CA ILE A 100 -5.96 13.24 -14.55
C ILE A 100 -5.37 11.85 -14.30
N SER A 101 -4.10 11.63 -14.70
CA SER A 101 -3.31 10.45 -14.35
C SER A 101 -1.83 10.78 -14.34
N LYS A 102 -1.06 10.11 -13.46
CA LYS A 102 0.40 10.25 -13.32
C LYS A 102 1.16 8.92 -13.54
N GLY A 103 0.47 7.91 -14.07
CA GLY A 103 0.99 6.56 -14.25
C GLY A 103 0.98 5.70 -12.98
N CYS A 104 1.17 4.39 -13.18
CA CYS A 104 1.04 3.37 -12.14
C CYS A 104 2.14 3.48 -11.07
N SER A 105 3.33 3.93 -11.45
CA SER A 105 4.50 4.11 -10.58
C SER A 105 4.28 5.10 -9.44
N LYS A 106 3.19 5.88 -9.45
CA LYS A 106 2.75 6.68 -8.29
C LYS A 106 2.77 5.86 -6.99
N CYS A 107 2.39 4.58 -7.08
CA CYS A 107 2.36 3.65 -5.95
C CYS A 107 3.58 2.72 -5.87
N HIS A 108 4.59 2.90 -6.72
CA HIS A 108 5.83 2.11 -6.69
C HIS A 108 6.81 2.74 -5.69
N ALA A 109 7.55 1.92 -4.95
CA ALA A 109 8.53 2.39 -3.96
C ALA A 109 9.87 2.79 -4.59
N GLY A 110 9.82 3.38 -5.78
CA GLY A 110 10.95 3.94 -6.49
C GLY A 110 10.64 5.32 -7.06
N LEU A 111 11.65 5.98 -7.60
CA LEU A 111 11.63 7.36 -8.06
C LEU A 111 11.25 7.51 -9.54
N GLY A 112 10.85 6.42 -10.19
CA GLY A 112 10.27 6.43 -11.54
C GLY A 112 11.01 5.58 -12.55
N LEU A 113 12.22 5.08 -12.25
CA LEU A 113 12.85 4.06 -13.07
C LEU A 113 12.10 2.73 -12.89
N MET A 114 11.77 2.08 -14.02
CA MET A 114 11.11 0.78 -13.99
C MET A 114 12.06 -0.28 -13.41
N PRO A 115 11.58 -1.19 -12.53
CA PRO A 115 12.42 -2.23 -11.96
C PRO A 115 13.03 -3.16 -13.01
N SER A 116 14.34 -3.38 -12.94
CA SER A 116 15.06 -4.43 -13.67
C SER A 116 15.34 -5.64 -12.78
N GLU A 117 15.67 -6.78 -13.40
CA GLU A 117 16.20 -7.94 -12.67
C GLU A 117 17.64 -7.73 -12.21
N GLN A 118 18.44 -7.03 -13.01
CA GLN A 118 19.80 -6.69 -12.61
C GLN A 118 19.79 -5.63 -11.53
N GLU A 119 20.46 -5.93 -10.42
CA GLU A 119 20.83 -4.96 -9.41
C GLU A 119 21.93 -4.05 -9.97
N THR A 120 21.65 -2.75 -10.09
CA THR A 120 22.61 -1.75 -10.55
C THR A 120 22.63 -0.58 -9.57
N PRO A 121 23.72 0.23 -9.54
CA PRO A 121 23.75 1.45 -8.73
C PRO A 121 22.57 2.39 -9.04
N GLU A 122 22.13 2.45 -10.29
CA GLU A 122 20.99 3.26 -10.71
C GLU A 122 19.66 2.74 -10.13
N GLN A 123 19.46 1.43 -10.11
CA GLN A 123 18.28 0.83 -9.48
C GLN A 123 18.29 1.03 -7.95
N LEU A 124 19.46 0.93 -7.30
CA LEU A 124 19.56 1.22 -5.87
C LEU A 124 19.28 2.70 -5.57
N ALA A 125 19.81 3.61 -6.39
CA ALA A 125 19.54 5.04 -6.28
C ALA A 125 18.08 5.41 -6.59
N ASN A 126 17.36 4.57 -7.34
CA ASN A 126 15.94 4.75 -7.63
C ASN A 126 15.03 4.37 -6.47
N ILE A 127 15.50 3.65 -5.44
CA ILE A 127 14.65 3.30 -4.27
C ILE A 127 14.18 4.56 -3.54
N ASP A 128 12.89 4.70 -3.28
CA ASP A 128 12.35 5.81 -2.48
C ASP A 128 12.21 5.36 -1.01
N CYS A 129 13.28 5.50 -0.22
CA CYS A 129 13.26 5.13 1.22
C CYS A 129 12.22 5.92 2.02
N LEU A 130 12.00 7.20 1.65
CA LEU A 130 11.18 8.14 2.41
C LEU A 130 9.69 7.84 2.29
N ILE A 131 9.25 7.17 1.21
CA ILE A 131 7.83 6.85 0.99
C ILE A 131 7.22 6.03 2.14
N CYS A 132 8.01 5.14 2.73
CA CYS A 132 7.62 4.29 3.86
C CYS A 132 8.08 4.84 5.21
N HIS A 133 9.27 5.45 5.27
CA HIS A 133 9.93 5.74 6.54
C HIS A 133 9.81 7.18 7.02
N ALA A 134 9.48 8.15 6.15
CA ALA A 134 9.46 9.56 6.52
C ALA A 134 8.04 10.08 6.75
N GLN A 135 7.78 10.54 7.98
CA GLN A 135 6.53 11.20 8.33
C GLN A 135 6.43 12.57 7.64
N GLY A 136 5.28 12.83 7.01
CA GLY A 136 5.06 14.07 6.25
C GLY A 136 5.74 14.10 4.88
N TYR A 137 6.45 13.05 4.47
CA TYR A 137 6.97 12.95 3.10
C TYR A 137 5.84 12.89 2.08
N GLN A 138 5.96 13.75 1.07
CA GLN A 138 5.11 13.78 -0.10
C GLN A 138 5.99 13.96 -1.32
N ARG A 139 5.56 13.38 -2.44
CA ARG A 139 6.25 13.47 -3.72
C ARG A 139 5.26 13.77 -4.83
N ASP A 140 5.75 14.40 -5.89
CA ASP A 140 5.00 14.59 -7.11
C ASP A 140 5.88 14.30 -8.34
N LEU A 141 5.26 14.26 -9.50
CA LEU A 141 5.87 13.94 -10.79
C LEU A 141 6.37 15.20 -11.47
N TYR A 142 7.64 15.20 -11.88
CA TYR A 142 8.30 16.30 -12.56
C TYR A 142 8.99 15.83 -13.84
N PRO A 143 9.16 16.69 -14.85
CA PRO A 143 10.02 16.38 -15.99
C PRO A 143 11.45 16.10 -15.53
N ASP A 144 12.10 15.13 -16.14
CA ASP A 144 13.51 14.77 -15.86
C ASP A 144 14.53 15.62 -16.65
N GLY A 145 14.06 16.43 -17.61
CA GLY A 145 14.90 17.24 -18.50
C GLY A 145 15.37 16.52 -19.77
N GLN A 146 15.06 15.24 -19.92
CA GLN A 146 15.42 14.37 -21.06
C GLN A 146 14.18 13.89 -21.84
N GLY A 147 13.03 14.51 -21.60
CA GLY A 147 11.75 14.13 -22.20
C GLY A 147 10.97 13.06 -21.43
N GLY A 148 11.50 12.60 -20.29
CA GLY A 148 10.84 11.67 -19.38
C GLY A 148 10.31 12.35 -18.11
N TRP A 149 10.04 11.51 -17.11
CA TRP A 149 9.41 11.91 -15.86
C TRP A 149 10.08 11.22 -14.67
N VAL A 150 10.10 11.91 -13.53
CA VAL A 150 10.72 11.44 -12.28
C VAL A 150 9.88 11.88 -11.08
N TRP A 151 9.72 10.99 -10.11
CA TRP A 151 9.12 11.32 -8.83
C TRP A 151 10.14 12.07 -7.97
N LYS A 152 9.76 13.25 -7.48
CA LYS A 152 10.60 14.04 -6.56
C LYS A 152 9.81 14.42 -5.32
N PRO A 153 10.46 14.52 -4.15
CA PRO A 153 9.85 15.11 -2.97
C PRO A 153 9.25 16.48 -3.34
N ILE A 154 8.06 16.86 -2.86
CA ILE A 154 7.49 18.19 -3.20
C ILE A 154 8.38 19.35 -2.72
N LEU A 155 9.22 19.09 -1.72
CA LEU A 155 10.20 20.02 -1.16
C LEU A 155 11.56 19.97 -1.89
N TRP A 156 11.68 19.33 -3.05
CA TRP A 156 12.98 19.17 -3.74
C TRP A 156 13.69 20.49 -4.11
N LYS A 157 12.94 21.60 -4.17
CA LYS A 157 13.50 22.97 -4.35
C LYS A 157 13.70 23.74 -3.05
N ASN A 158 13.36 23.15 -1.90
CA ASN A 158 13.54 23.71 -0.57
C ASN A 158 14.38 22.72 0.27
N GLN A 159 15.70 22.91 0.24
CA GLN A 159 16.64 21.99 0.88
C GLN A 159 16.40 21.87 2.39
N GLU A 160 16.18 22.98 3.09
CA GLU A 160 15.92 22.98 4.53
C GLU A 160 14.69 22.14 4.89
N GLY A 161 13.58 22.34 4.15
CA GLY A 161 12.37 21.56 4.32
C GLY A 161 12.56 20.08 3.98
N LEU A 162 13.31 19.78 2.92
CA LEU A 162 13.63 18.41 2.53
C LEU A 162 14.47 17.70 3.59
N ASP A 163 15.50 18.37 4.12
CA ASP A 163 16.35 17.84 5.18
C ASP A 163 15.54 17.56 6.45
N ALA A 164 14.64 18.48 6.81
CA ALA A 164 13.75 18.31 7.96
C ALA A 164 12.83 17.09 7.80
N VAL A 165 12.35 16.77 6.59
CA VAL A 165 11.56 15.54 6.34
C VAL A 165 12.45 14.30 6.30
N ALA A 166 13.59 14.36 5.61
CA ALA A 166 14.48 13.23 5.44
C ALA A 166 15.14 12.78 6.75
N LYS A 167 15.28 13.68 7.74
CA LYS A 167 15.79 13.35 9.08
C LYS A 167 14.72 12.69 9.98
N ARG A 168 13.44 12.80 9.63
CA ARG A 168 12.27 12.25 10.36
C ARG A 168 11.96 10.81 10.01
N ILE A 169 12.97 9.94 10.13
CA ILE A 169 12.85 8.51 9.83
C ILE A 169 12.25 7.76 11.02
N GLY A 170 11.27 6.92 10.74
CA GLY A 170 10.63 6.04 11.72
C GLY A 170 10.13 4.74 11.09
N MET A 171 9.52 3.91 11.93
CA MET A 171 8.82 2.72 11.46
C MET A 171 7.58 3.11 10.64
N PRO A 172 7.26 2.34 9.58
CA PRO A 172 6.04 2.56 8.81
C PRO A 172 4.80 2.54 9.70
N THR A 173 3.86 3.43 9.38
CA THR A 173 2.54 3.54 10.03
C THR A 173 1.45 3.13 9.06
N ARG A 174 0.21 2.95 9.54
CA ARG A 174 -0.96 2.73 8.67
C ARG A 174 -1.05 3.80 7.58
N ASN A 175 -0.88 5.08 7.97
CA ASN A 175 -0.87 6.21 7.05
C ASN A 175 0.12 6.04 5.88
N THR A 176 1.35 5.59 6.14
CA THR A 176 2.35 5.41 5.08
C THR A 176 1.99 4.28 4.12
N CYS A 177 1.41 3.19 4.62
CA CYS A 177 0.97 2.05 3.80
C CYS A 177 -0.26 2.42 2.94
N LEU A 178 -1.24 3.09 3.54
CA LEU A 178 -2.52 3.43 2.90
C LEU A 178 -2.38 4.45 1.77
N ARG A 179 -1.28 5.23 1.72
CA ARG A 179 -0.93 6.11 0.56
C ARG A 179 -1.06 5.39 -0.78
N CYS A 180 -0.70 4.11 -0.82
CA CYS A 180 -0.72 3.29 -2.02
C CYS A 180 -1.82 2.22 -1.97
N HIS A 181 -2.03 1.62 -0.80
CA HIS A 181 -2.93 0.48 -0.66
C HIS A 181 -4.41 0.86 -0.75
N ALA A 182 -4.83 1.98 -0.13
CA ALA A 182 -6.22 2.43 -0.15
C ALA A 182 -6.63 3.12 -1.45
N GLY A 183 -5.69 3.76 -2.16
CA GLY A 183 -5.97 4.45 -3.43
C GLY A 183 -5.79 3.59 -4.69
N SER A 184 -5.64 2.28 -4.54
CA SER A 184 -5.36 1.38 -5.65
C SER A 184 -6.60 1.19 -6.54
N GLY A 185 -6.41 1.13 -7.86
CA GLY A 185 -7.52 1.06 -8.83
C GLY A 185 -8.07 2.42 -9.29
N GLY A 186 -7.46 3.53 -8.86
CA GLY A 186 -7.78 4.88 -9.37
C GLY A 186 -8.72 5.70 -8.48
N GLY A 187 -9.00 5.22 -7.27
CA GLY A 187 -9.81 5.92 -6.27
C GLY A 187 -9.70 5.27 -4.89
N PRO A 188 -10.22 5.93 -3.84
CA PRO A 188 -10.27 5.38 -2.49
C PRO A 188 -11.11 4.11 -2.47
N ASN A 189 -10.58 3.04 -1.89
CA ASN A 189 -11.25 1.76 -1.71
C ASN A 189 -11.69 1.04 -3.00
N PHE A 190 -11.20 1.43 -4.18
CA PHE A 190 -11.70 0.85 -5.44
C PHE A 190 -11.34 -0.62 -5.60
N LYS A 191 -10.06 -0.97 -5.42
CA LYS A 191 -9.58 -2.32 -5.76
C LYS A 191 -9.76 -3.35 -4.63
N ARG A 192 -9.46 -2.97 -3.39
CA ARG A 192 -9.54 -3.85 -2.21
C ARG A 192 -10.48 -3.17 -1.23
N GLY A 193 -11.72 -3.63 -1.21
CA GLY A 193 -12.80 -2.99 -0.46
C GLY A 193 -12.61 -3.03 1.07
N ASP A 194 -11.64 -3.80 1.58
CA ASP A 194 -11.25 -3.89 2.99
C ASP A 194 -10.06 -2.98 3.37
N LEU A 195 -9.48 -2.26 2.41
CA LEU A 195 -8.37 -1.32 2.65
C LEU A 195 -8.80 0.12 2.39
N GLU A 196 -9.28 0.77 3.46
CA GLU A 196 -9.87 2.10 3.42
C GLU A 196 -8.94 3.15 4.04
N TYR A 197 -9.03 4.42 3.62
CA TYR A 197 -8.27 5.50 4.26
C TYR A 197 -8.66 5.69 5.72
N ALA A 198 -9.90 5.35 6.09
CA ALA A 198 -10.38 5.35 7.47
C ALA A 198 -9.49 4.50 8.40
N LEU A 199 -8.84 3.44 7.91
CA LEU A 199 -7.93 2.61 8.71
C LEU A 199 -6.72 3.37 9.26
N ALA A 200 -6.38 4.54 8.72
CA ALA A 200 -5.32 5.38 9.27
C ALA A 200 -5.58 5.75 10.74
N ASP A 201 -6.82 6.10 11.05
CA ASP A 201 -7.29 6.51 12.36
C ASP A 201 -8.75 6.09 12.49
N THR A 202 -8.97 4.99 13.20
CA THR A 202 -10.26 4.31 13.26
C THR A 202 -10.55 3.83 14.67
N THR A 203 -11.78 3.39 14.93
CA THR A 203 -12.17 2.77 16.20
C THR A 203 -12.24 1.26 16.07
N ARG A 204 -12.33 0.58 17.22
CA ARG A 204 -12.45 -0.86 17.34
C ARG A 204 -13.68 -1.42 16.60
N ASP A 205 -14.75 -0.63 16.50
CA ASP A 205 -15.97 -1.03 15.77
C ASP A 205 -15.72 -1.14 14.25
N PHE A 206 -14.79 -0.36 13.72
CA PHE A 206 -14.41 -0.44 12.32
C PHE A 206 -13.42 -1.58 12.07
N ASP A 207 -12.34 -1.62 12.85
CA ASP A 207 -11.34 -2.70 12.86
C ASP A 207 -10.80 -2.93 14.27
N VAL A 208 -10.99 -4.14 14.78
CA VAL A 208 -10.65 -4.47 16.17
C VAL A 208 -9.15 -4.48 16.47
N HIS A 209 -8.32 -4.65 15.44
CA HIS A 209 -6.86 -4.71 15.57
C HIS A 209 -6.25 -3.32 15.42
N MET A 210 -6.77 -2.50 14.50
CA MET A 210 -6.22 -1.20 14.15
C MET A 210 -6.88 -0.02 14.89
N GLY A 211 -8.01 -0.24 15.57
CA GLY A 211 -8.71 0.77 16.36
C GLY A 211 -7.81 1.48 17.37
N THR A 212 -7.82 2.82 17.36
CA THR A 212 -6.99 3.67 18.25
C THR A 212 -7.47 3.67 19.70
N ASP A 213 -8.71 3.23 19.93
CA ASP A 213 -9.35 2.92 21.20
C ASP A 213 -9.14 1.46 21.66
N GLY A 214 -8.26 0.71 20.98
CA GLY A 214 -7.96 -0.70 21.25
C GLY A 214 -6.48 -1.04 21.07
N ALA A 215 -6.20 -2.13 20.35
CA ALA A 215 -4.84 -2.63 20.14
C ALA A 215 -3.97 -1.67 19.31
N ASN A 216 -4.58 -0.79 18.50
CA ASN A 216 -3.93 0.25 17.71
C ASN A 216 -2.73 -0.27 16.86
N LEU A 217 -2.84 -1.49 16.34
CA LEU A 217 -1.79 -2.11 15.55
C LEU A 217 -1.50 -1.35 14.26
N GLN A 218 -0.23 -1.25 13.91
CA GLN A 218 0.23 -0.84 12.58
C GLN A 218 0.22 -2.04 11.63
N CYS A 219 0.22 -1.80 10.31
CA CYS A 219 0.25 -2.88 9.32
C CYS A 219 1.44 -3.82 9.55
N ILE A 220 2.60 -3.26 9.90
CA ILE A 220 3.83 -4.02 10.14
C ILE A 220 3.80 -4.89 11.39
N ASP A 221 2.86 -4.71 12.32
CA ASP A 221 2.78 -5.58 13.50
C ASP A 221 2.39 -7.01 13.12
N CYS A 222 1.57 -7.16 12.07
CA CYS A 222 1.28 -8.44 11.44
C CYS A 222 2.23 -8.72 10.26
N HIS A 223 2.41 -7.74 9.37
CA HIS A 223 3.01 -7.95 8.05
C HIS A 223 4.55 -7.88 8.02
N LYS A 224 5.24 -7.47 9.09
CA LYS A 224 6.71 -7.42 9.05
C LYS A 224 7.31 -8.81 8.82
N GLY A 225 8.18 -8.90 7.83
CA GLY A 225 9.09 -10.02 7.65
C GLY A 225 10.51 -9.64 8.02
N GLU A 226 11.46 -10.34 7.42
CA GLU A 226 12.90 -10.13 7.57
C GLU A 226 13.44 -9.50 6.28
N ASP A 227 14.55 -8.76 6.35
CA ASP A 227 15.24 -8.21 5.18
C ASP A 227 14.30 -7.49 4.19
N HIS A 228 13.49 -6.57 4.72
CA HIS A 228 12.49 -5.78 3.97
C HIS A 228 11.47 -6.59 3.16
N ARG A 229 11.32 -7.89 3.47
CA ARG A 229 10.24 -8.72 2.95
C ARG A 229 8.98 -8.49 3.76
N VAL A 230 7.87 -8.27 3.07
CA VAL A 230 6.56 -8.10 3.71
C VAL A 230 5.79 -9.41 3.60
N ARG A 231 5.28 -9.89 4.74
CA ARG A 231 4.49 -11.12 4.83
C ARG A 231 3.08 -10.89 4.32
N GLY A 232 2.43 -11.99 3.94
CA GLY A 232 1.04 -12.02 3.54
C GLY A 232 0.86 -12.15 2.03
N ARG A 233 -0.15 -12.95 1.65
CA ARG A 233 -0.56 -13.15 0.27
C ARG A 233 -2.08 -13.39 0.27
N GLY A 234 -2.82 -12.53 -0.40
CA GLY A 234 -4.24 -12.74 -0.69
C GLY A 234 -4.44 -13.64 -1.91
N SER A 235 -5.68 -14.10 -2.11
CA SER A 235 -6.07 -14.86 -3.32
C SER A 235 -5.87 -14.05 -4.60
N ASP A 236 -5.92 -12.72 -4.54
CA ASP A 236 -5.73 -11.83 -5.69
C ASP A 236 -4.25 -11.56 -6.07
N LEU A 237 -3.29 -12.16 -5.35
CA LEU A 237 -1.87 -11.94 -5.55
C LEU A 237 -1.17 -13.17 -6.15
N SER A 238 -0.46 -12.95 -7.27
CA SER A 238 0.31 -14.01 -7.93
C SER A 238 1.55 -14.42 -7.14
N GLY A 239 2.34 -13.44 -6.68
CA GLY A 239 3.58 -13.68 -5.96
C GLY A 239 3.46 -13.40 -4.46
N THR A 240 4.41 -13.93 -3.69
CA THR A 240 4.64 -13.62 -2.27
C THR A 240 6.12 -13.33 -2.03
N ASP A 241 6.39 -12.46 -1.07
CA ASP A 241 7.74 -12.08 -0.66
C ASP A 241 8.32 -12.99 0.43
N PHE A 242 7.44 -13.70 1.16
CA PHE A 242 7.84 -14.54 2.29
C PHE A 242 7.01 -15.85 2.35
N PRO A 243 7.17 -16.77 1.38
CA PRO A 243 6.34 -17.97 1.28
C PRO A 243 6.46 -18.93 2.47
N ALA A 244 7.62 -18.95 3.14
CA ALA A 244 7.88 -19.83 4.28
C ALA A 244 7.16 -19.41 5.57
N LYS A 245 6.67 -18.17 5.66
CA LYS A 245 6.00 -17.62 6.85
C LYS A 245 4.72 -16.86 6.45
N PRO A 246 3.67 -17.57 5.98
CA PRO A 246 2.39 -16.94 5.68
C PRO A 246 1.78 -16.30 6.93
N LEU A 247 0.77 -15.44 6.75
CA LEU A 247 0.00 -14.90 7.86
C LEU A 247 -1.17 -15.83 8.16
N SER A 248 -1.38 -16.14 9.44
CA SER A 248 -2.57 -16.81 9.94
C SER A 248 -3.08 -16.09 11.18
N CYS A 249 -4.35 -16.29 11.50
CA CYS A 249 -4.94 -15.76 12.73
C CYS A 249 -4.60 -16.63 13.95
N ASP A 250 -4.40 -17.94 13.74
CA ASP A 250 -4.48 -18.99 14.75
C ASP A 250 -3.15 -19.74 14.97
N ASP A 251 -2.03 -19.10 14.61
CA ASP A 251 -0.68 -19.68 14.72
C ASP A 251 -0.08 -19.58 16.14
N GLY A 252 -0.87 -19.15 17.13
CA GLY A 252 -0.43 -18.96 18.52
C GLY A 252 0.31 -17.65 18.77
N THR A 253 0.62 -16.85 17.74
CA THR A 253 1.28 -15.55 17.93
C THR A 253 0.35 -14.54 18.60
N CYS A 254 -0.94 -14.56 18.24
CA CYS A 254 -1.96 -13.65 18.78
C CYS A 254 -3.23 -14.37 19.23
N HIS A 255 -3.68 -15.39 18.48
CA HIS A 255 -4.78 -16.24 18.87
C HIS A 255 -4.34 -17.70 18.91
N ASP A 256 -4.90 -18.45 19.87
CA ASP A 256 -4.76 -19.90 19.91
C ASP A 256 -5.48 -20.54 18.71
N SER A 257 -5.03 -21.74 18.33
CA SER A 257 -5.71 -22.62 17.37
C SER A 257 -7.18 -22.95 17.72
N ARG A 258 -7.56 -22.82 19.00
CA ARG A 258 -8.90 -23.09 19.54
C ARG A 258 -9.35 -21.93 20.43
N PRO A 259 -9.60 -20.74 19.85
CA PRO A 259 -9.77 -19.51 20.64
C PRO A 259 -11.16 -19.40 21.28
N HIS A 260 -12.12 -20.27 20.93
CA HIS A 260 -13.50 -20.13 21.35
C HIS A 260 -13.80 -20.94 22.62
N PRO A 261 -14.51 -20.36 23.61
CA PRO A 261 -15.04 -21.12 24.75
C PRO A 261 -16.05 -22.20 24.34
N ALA A 262 -16.83 -21.93 23.30
CA ALA A 262 -17.78 -22.89 22.74
C ALA A 262 -17.07 -23.82 21.77
N GLU A 263 -16.89 -25.08 22.18
CA GLU A 263 -16.11 -26.07 21.42
C GLU A 263 -16.62 -26.29 19.99
N VAL A 264 -17.92 -26.18 19.76
CA VAL A 264 -18.50 -26.28 18.41
C VAL A 264 -17.88 -25.27 17.44
N LEU A 265 -17.51 -24.06 17.89
CA LEU A 265 -16.87 -23.05 17.04
C LEU A 265 -15.41 -23.41 16.71
N ASN A 266 -14.69 -24.04 17.64
CA ASN A 266 -13.36 -24.58 17.37
C ASN A 266 -13.41 -25.70 16.32
N LEU A 267 -14.44 -26.55 16.36
CA LEU A 267 -14.67 -27.56 15.31
C LEU A 267 -14.99 -26.92 13.95
N HIS A 268 -15.70 -25.80 13.91
CA HIS A 268 -15.94 -25.04 12.67
C HIS A 268 -14.66 -24.45 12.09
N ALA A 269 -13.78 -23.89 12.94
CA ALA A 269 -12.52 -23.27 12.52
C ALA A 269 -11.59 -24.24 11.76
N GLN A 270 -11.77 -25.56 11.91
CA GLN A 270 -11.05 -26.57 11.13
C GLN A 270 -11.44 -26.61 9.63
N ARG A 271 -12.57 -26.00 9.25
CA ARG A 271 -13.10 -25.99 7.88
C ARG A 271 -13.46 -24.60 7.37
N VAL A 272 -13.75 -23.67 8.27
CA VAL A 272 -14.17 -22.30 7.96
C VAL A 272 -13.07 -21.35 8.39
N ALA A 273 -12.48 -20.64 7.43
CA ALA A 273 -11.42 -19.67 7.71
C ALA A 273 -11.95 -18.52 8.58
N CYS A 274 -11.18 -18.10 9.59
CA CYS A 274 -11.54 -17.04 10.54
C CYS A 274 -12.17 -15.78 9.90
N PRO A 275 -11.65 -15.23 8.78
CA PRO A 275 -12.24 -14.06 8.13
C PRO A 275 -13.70 -14.24 7.69
N THR A 276 -14.14 -15.47 7.41
CA THR A 276 -15.53 -15.78 7.02
C THR A 276 -16.53 -15.32 8.09
N CYS A 277 -16.18 -15.55 9.36
CA CYS A 277 -17.02 -15.20 10.50
C CYS A 277 -16.69 -13.80 11.04
N HIS A 278 -15.41 -13.41 11.00
CA HIS A 278 -14.91 -12.18 11.65
C HIS A 278 -14.87 -10.95 10.75
N ILE A 279 -15.10 -11.10 9.44
CA ILE A 279 -15.22 -9.99 8.48
C ILE A 279 -16.55 -10.14 7.72
N PRO A 280 -17.68 -9.79 8.36
CA PRO A 280 -19.00 -10.01 7.80
C PRO A 280 -19.31 -9.07 6.63
N THR A 281 -18.72 -7.88 6.63
CA THR A 281 -18.81 -6.88 5.56
C THR A 281 -17.48 -6.15 5.37
N PHE A 282 -17.28 -5.63 4.17
CA PHE A 282 -16.21 -4.70 3.81
C PHE A 282 -16.79 -3.46 3.12
N ALA A 283 -15.96 -2.48 2.77
CA ALA A 283 -16.36 -1.19 2.23
C ALA A 283 -17.30 -0.45 3.19
N LYS A 284 -16.82 -0.25 4.43
CA LYS A 284 -17.61 0.26 5.56
C LYS A 284 -17.68 1.79 5.58
N ALA A 285 -16.60 2.49 5.25
CA ALA A 285 -16.59 3.96 5.14
C ALA A 285 -16.87 4.41 3.70
N ASP A 286 -16.09 3.91 2.75
CA ASP A 286 -16.12 4.24 1.33
C ASP A 286 -16.67 3.07 0.50
N ALA A 287 -17.42 3.37 -0.56
CA ALA A 287 -17.91 2.34 -1.48
C ALA A 287 -16.77 1.78 -2.34
N THR A 288 -16.81 0.48 -2.64
CA THR A 288 -15.82 -0.22 -3.48
C THR A 288 -16.34 -0.43 -4.91
N ASP A 289 -15.43 -0.49 -5.87
CA ASP A 289 -15.75 -0.81 -7.27
C ASP A 289 -16.09 -2.30 -7.36
N MET A 290 -17.34 -2.62 -7.72
CA MET A 290 -17.84 -3.98 -7.86
C MET A 290 -17.88 -4.45 -9.30
N VAL A 291 -18.14 -3.53 -10.23
CA VAL A 291 -18.20 -3.80 -11.66
C VAL A 291 -17.59 -2.64 -12.41
N ARG A 292 -16.58 -2.94 -13.24
CA ARG A 292 -15.95 -1.98 -14.14
C ARG A 292 -16.13 -2.40 -15.60
N ASP A 293 -17.07 -1.75 -16.28
CA ASP A 293 -17.40 -2.05 -17.67
C ASP A 293 -16.63 -1.12 -18.63
N TRP A 294 -15.57 -1.66 -19.23
CA TRP A 294 -14.77 -0.99 -20.26
C TRP A 294 -15.44 -0.97 -21.65
N SER A 295 -16.48 -1.78 -21.88
CA SER A 295 -17.22 -1.79 -23.16
C SER A 295 -18.17 -0.60 -23.31
N LYS A 296 -18.52 0.04 -22.19
CA LYS A 296 -19.39 1.22 -22.13
C LYS A 296 -18.67 2.38 -21.44
N PRO A 297 -17.70 3.04 -22.11
CA PRO A 297 -17.05 4.19 -21.53
C PRO A 297 -18.05 5.33 -21.31
N ALA A 298 -17.98 5.97 -20.15
CA ALA A 298 -18.78 7.13 -19.78
C ALA A 298 -17.88 8.35 -19.60
N TYR A 299 -18.36 9.51 -20.05
CA TYR A 299 -17.66 10.77 -19.85
C TYR A 299 -18.08 11.39 -18.52
N ASN A 300 -17.09 11.61 -17.64
CA ASN A 300 -17.27 12.35 -16.40
C ASN A 300 -17.02 13.84 -16.69
N GLN A 301 -18.08 14.65 -16.64
CA GLN A 301 -18.01 16.09 -16.93
C GLN A 301 -17.18 16.87 -15.91
N GLU A 302 -17.31 16.55 -14.63
CA GLU A 302 -16.58 17.24 -13.55
C GLU A 302 -15.08 17.04 -13.71
N ALA A 303 -14.65 15.80 -13.91
CA ALA A 303 -13.24 15.46 -14.11
C ALA A 303 -12.73 15.73 -15.54
N ASP A 304 -13.63 16.04 -16.49
CA ASP A 304 -13.35 16.12 -17.93
C ASP A 304 -12.51 14.93 -18.41
N LYS A 305 -13.03 13.72 -18.15
CA LYS A 305 -12.34 12.48 -18.52
C LYS A 305 -13.31 11.39 -18.94
N TRP A 306 -12.88 10.56 -19.88
CA TRP A 306 -13.51 9.28 -20.16
C TRP A 306 -13.02 8.23 -19.17
N SER A 307 -13.94 7.43 -18.65
CA SER A 307 -13.62 6.25 -17.84
C SER A 307 -14.58 5.11 -18.16
N ALA A 308 -14.26 3.90 -17.72
CA ALA A 308 -15.24 2.82 -17.66
C ALA A 308 -16.50 3.26 -16.90
N THR A 309 -17.64 2.63 -17.19
CA THR A 309 -18.80 2.68 -16.31
C THR A 309 -18.49 1.84 -15.08
N ILE A 310 -18.75 2.38 -13.88
CA ILE A 310 -18.42 1.72 -12.62
C ILE A 310 -19.67 1.61 -11.76
N GLU A 311 -19.93 0.41 -11.25
CA GLU A 311 -20.93 0.17 -10.22
C GLU A 311 -20.24 0.03 -8.86
N PHE A 312 -20.63 0.89 -7.92
CA PHE A 312 -20.10 0.90 -6.57
C PHE A 312 -21.07 0.25 -5.59
N ALA A 313 -20.54 -0.41 -4.56
CA ALA A 313 -21.33 -0.89 -3.43
C ALA A 313 -20.64 -0.62 -2.10
N LYS A 314 -21.45 -0.52 -1.04
CA LYS A 314 -21.03 -0.25 0.34
C LYS A 314 -21.55 -1.35 1.26
N ASP A 315 -20.85 -1.60 2.36
CA ASP A 315 -21.20 -2.63 3.36
C ASP A 315 -21.40 -4.01 2.71
N VAL A 316 -20.50 -4.34 1.80
CA VAL A 316 -20.62 -5.50 0.92
C VAL A 316 -20.35 -6.76 1.73
N LYS A 317 -21.27 -7.72 1.64
CA LYS A 317 -21.07 -9.07 2.17
C LYS A 317 -20.13 -9.85 1.25
N PRO A 318 -19.06 -10.50 1.77
CA PRO A 318 -18.17 -11.31 0.96
C PRO A 318 -18.88 -12.45 0.24
N VAL A 319 -18.36 -12.82 -0.93
CA VAL A 319 -18.64 -14.12 -1.54
C VAL A 319 -17.77 -15.17 -0.86
N TYR A 320 -18.38 -16.28 -0.45
CA TYR A 320 -17.67 -17.39 0.17
C TYR A 320 -17.42 -18.49 -0.85
N ALA A 321 -16.18 -18.96 -0.92
CA ALA A 321 -15.77 -20.04 -1.80
C ALA A 321 -14.78 -20.96 -1.08
N TRP A 322 -14.67 -22.20 -1.55
CA TRP A 322 -13.62 -23.10 -1.11
C TRP A 322 -12.26 -22.58 -1.55
N PHE A 323 -11.31 -22.51 -0.62
CA PHE A 323 -9.96 -22.06 -0.92
C PHE A 323 -8.95 -23.01 -0.29
N ASN A 324 -8.11 -23.62 -1.12
CA ASN A 324 -7.08 -24.57 -0.69
C ASN A 324 -5.68 -23.91 -0.57
N GLY A 325 -5.60 -22.58 -0.59
CA GLY A 325 -4.35 -21.83 -0.57
C GLY A 325 -3.73 -21.58 -1.95
N THR A 326 -4.20 -22.24 -3.01
CA THR A 326 -3.70 -22.06 -4.38
C THR A 326 -4.69 -21.31 -5.25
N THR A 327 -4.16 -20.65 -6.29
CA THR A 327 -4.96 -19.92 -7.28
C THR A 327 -4.50 -20.26 -8.69
N TRP A 328 -5.34 -19.95 -9.66
CA TRP A 328 -5.02 -19.89 -11.08
C TRP A 328 -5.13 -18.44 -11.57
N ALA A 329 -4.40 -18.06 -12.60
CA ALA A 329 -4.52 -16.72 -13.19
C ALA A 329 -4.45 -16.75 -14.71
N GLN A 330 -5.21 -15.87 -15.36
CA GLN A 330 -5.05 -15.60 -16.78
C GLN A 330 -3.76 -14.80 -16.99
N LEU A 331 -2.73 -15.44 -17.56
CA LEU A 331 -1.44 -14.79 -17.79
C LEU A 331 -1.41 -14.07 -19.14
N PRO A 332 -0.67 -12.94 -19.26
CA PRO A 332 -0.47 -12.27 -20.54
C PRO A 332 0.20 -13.20 -21.56
N GLY A 333 -0.26 -13.16 -22.80
CA GLY A 333 0.30 -13.96 -23.89
C GLY A 333 -0.21 -15.41 -23.95
N GLU A 334 -0.94 -15.86 -22.93
CA GLU A 334 -1.63 -17.16 -22.95
C GLU A 334 -3.03 -17.01 -23.57
N PRO A 335 -3.52 -18.00 -24.35
CA PRO A 335 -4.91 -18.03 -24.80
C PRO A 335 -5.89 -17.93 -23.64
N VAL A 336 -7.01 -17.21 -23.86
CA VAL A 336 -8.07 -17.11 -22.85
C VAL A 336 -8.75 -18.45 -22.62
N LYS A 337 -9.03 -18.77 -21.36
CA LYS A 337 -9.84 -19.93 -20.99
C LYS A 337 -11.21 -19.47 -20.54
N LEU A 338 -12.24 -19.90 -21.28
CA LEU A 338 -13.63 -19.65 -20.92
C LEU A 338 -14.07 -20.63 -19.83
N GLN A 339 -14.76 -20.10 -18.84
CA GLN A 339 -15.52 -20.86 -17.86
C GLN A 339 -16.83 -21.37 -18.48
N PRO A 340 -17.54 -22.33 -17.84
CA PRO A 340 -18.80 -22.87 -18.37
C PRO A 340 -19.90 -21.82 -18.62
N ASP A 341 -19.85 -20.70 -17.89
CA ASP A 341 -20.77 -19.56 -18.04
C ASP A 341 -20.33 -18.55 -19.12
N GLY A 342 -19.23 -18.82 -19.82
CA GLY A 342 -18.66 -17.95 -20.85
C GLY A 342 -17.79 -16.81 -20.32
N THR A 343 -17.54 -16.74 -19.01
CA THR A 343 -16.64 -15.73 -18.43
C THR A 343 -15.17 -16.13 -18.57
N VAL A 344 -14.26 -15.16 -18.45
CA VAL A 344 -12.81 -15.42 -18.29
C VAL A 344 -12.44 -15.06 -16.86
N GLY A 345 -11.97 -16.06 -16.09
CA GLY A 345 -11.47 -15.81 -14.75
C GLY A 345 -10.11 -15.10 -14.80
N MET A 346 -9.99 -13.91 -14.24
CA MET A 346 -8.68 -13.23 -14.17
C MET A 346 -7.77 -13.87 -13.11
N MET A 347 -8.34 -14.16 -11.95
CA MET A 347 -7.71 -14.89 -10.86
C MET A 347 -8.78 -15.71 -10.15
N LEU A 348 -8.55 -17.03 -10.01
CA LEU A 348 -9.50 -18.00 -9.47
C LEU A 348 -8.88 -18.81 -8.34
#